data_AF-A0A498E586-F1
#
_entry.id   AF-A0A498E586-F1
#
_cell.length_a   1.000
_cell.length_b   1.000
_cell.length_c   1.000
_cell.angle_alpha   90.00
_cell.angle_beta   90.00
_cell.angle_gamma   90.00
#
_symmetry.space_group_name_H-M   'P 1'
#
loop_
_entity.id
_entity.type
_entity.pdbx_description
1 polymer ?
#
loop_
_entity_poly.entity_id
_entity_poly.type
_entity_poly.pdbx_seq_one_letter_code
_entity_poly.pdbx_strand_id
1 'polypeptide(L)'
;MWKFLCDPGTEKECLSRQLFGNHEMVDDIHEGDTLFLHNHKTDILMGPFEAATDGTMNIVEHAWGGRFPYQVYVTWEDPVYELPLDEVADPEQTDDPVRLPIRRGFQALSENNTEQLLDALHNHEKSMQIITKR
;
A
#
# COMPACT_ATOMS: atom_id res chain seq x y z
N MET A 1 -3.92 12.63 -6.80
CA MET A 1 -2.69 12.13 -6.15
C MET A 1 -2.92 12.11 -4.67
N TRP A 2 -2.82 10.94 -4.07
CA TRP A 2 -3.26 10.69 -2.70
C TRP A 2 -2.09 10.31 -1.80
N LYS A 3 -2.15 10.71 -0.53
CA LYS A 3 -1.12 10.39 0.46
C LYS A 3 -1.76 9.76 1.68
N PHE A 4 -1.29 8.56 2.02
CA PHE A 4 -1.68 7.84 3.23
C PHE A 4 -0.58 7.94 4.26
N LEU A 5 -0.95 8.08 5.53
CA LEU A 5 -0.01 8.11 6.64
C LEU A 5 0.07 6.73 7.29
N CYS A 6 1.28 6.29 7.58
CA CYS A 6 1.54 5.11 8.40
C CYS A 6 2.60 5.41 9.46
N ASP A 7 2.77 4.47 10.38
CA ASP A 7 3.92 4.39 11.27
C ASP A 7 4.56 3.00 11.13
N PRO A 8 5.72 2.72 11.75
CA PRO A 8 6.37 1.41 11.65
C PRO A 8 5.49 0.23 12.10
N GLY A 9 4.47 0.48 12.93
CA GLY A 9 3.51 -0.53 13.38
C GLY A 9 2.42 -0.85 12.34
N THR A 10 2.07 0.07 11.45
CA THR A 10 1.07 -0.13 10.40
C THR A 10 1.67 -0.37 9.01
N GLU A 11 2.87 0.16 8.74
CA GLU A 11 3.56 0.09 7.44
C GLU A 11 3.68 -1.33 6.92
N LYS A 12 4.18 -2.25 7.76
CA LYS A 12 4.36 -3.65 7.37
C LYS A 12 3.06 -4.28 6.87
N GLU A 13 1.94 -3.99 7.55
CA GLU A 13 0.63 -4.52 7.18
C GLU A 13 0.10 -3.85 5.91
N CYS A 14 0.34 -2.54 5.71
CA CYS A 14 -0.01 -1.85 4.48
C CYS A 14 0.63 -2.52 3.26
N LEU A 15 1.94 -2.78 3.36
CA LEU A 15 2.72 -3.38 2.26
C LEU A 15 2.39 -4.87 2.08
N SER A 16 2.29 -5.64 3.16
CA SER A 16 2.04 -7.09 3.03
C SER A 16 0.65 -7.43 2.52
N ARG A 17 -0.35 -6.60 2.81
CA ARG A 17 -1.73 -6.77 2.33
C ARG A 17 -2.02 -6.00 1.04
N GLN A 18 -1.07 -5.15 0.61
CA GLN A 18 -1.27 -4.19 -0.45
C GLN A 18 -2.54 -3.34 -0.22
N LEU A 19 -2.75 -2.89 1.01
CA LEU A 19 -3.98 -2.25 1.46
C LEU A 19 -3.64 -0.98 2.21
N PHE A 20 -4.15 0.17 1.77
CA PHE A 20 -4.01 1.44 2.49
C PHE A 20 -5.30 1.78 3.20
N GLY A 21 -5.19 2.36 4.39
CA GLY A 21 -6.31 2.64 5.28
C GLY A 21 -6.27 4.06 5.84
N ASN A 22 -7.45 4.66 6.00
CA ASN A 22 -7.64 5.96 6.63
C ASN A 22 -8.81 5.93 7.63
N HIS A 23 -8.83 6.90 8.55
CA HIS A 23 -9.97 7.15 9.43
C HIS A 23 -11.08 7.95 8.75
N GLU A 24 -10.70 8.81 7.79
CA GLU A 24 -11.62 9.62 7.01
C GLU A 24 -12.00 8.93 5.71
N MET A 25 -13.15 9.30 5.15
CA MET A 25 -13.63 8.79 3.87
C MET A 25 -12.60 9.01 2.77
N VAL A 26 -12.55 8.06 1.84
CA VAL A 26 -11.64 8.04 0.68
C VAL A 26 -12.42 7.78 -0.61
N ASP A 27 -13.70 8.12 -0.64
CA ASP A 27 -14.65 7.89 -1.74
C ASP A 27 -14.29 8.63 -3.03
N ASP A 28 -13.49 9.70 -2.94
CA ASP A 28 -12.93 10.41 -4.10
C ASP A 28 -11.73 9.68 -4.75
N ILE A 29 -11.23 8.58 -4.14
CA ILE A 29 -10.17 7.75 -4.72
C ILE A 29 -10.79 6.76 -5.70
N HIS A 30 -10.29 6.76 -6.92
CA HIS A 30 -10.72 5.85 -7.98
C HIS A 30 -9.63 4.85 -8.36
N GLU A 31 -10.04 3.68 -8.83
CA GLU A 31 -9.13 2.73 -9.47
C GLU A 31 -8.26 3.41 -10.55
N GLY A 32 -6.96 3.13 -10.54
CA GLY A 32 -5.96 3.77 -11.39
C GLY A 32 -5.34 5.06 -10.83
N ASP A 33 -5.84 5.59 -9.72
CA ASP A 33 -5.24 6.76 -9.08
C ASP A 33 -3.83 6.47 -8.55
N THR A 34 -2.97 7.50 -8.53
CA THR A 34 -1.63 7.40 -7.92
C THR A 34 -1.68 7.73 -6.43
N LEU A 35 -1.13 6.82 -5.62
CA LEU A 35 -1.04 6.89 -4.17
C LEU A 35 0.42 6.86 -3.69
N PHE A 36 0.65 7.46 -2.53
CA PHE A 36 1.89 7.40 -1.78
C PHE A 36 1.64 6.99 -0.34
N LEU A 37 2.56 6.23 0.24
CA LEU A 37 2.55 5.83 1.64
C LEU A 37 3.67 6.58 2.38
N HIS A 38 3.31 7.41 3.36
CA HIS A 38 4.26 8.21 4.13
C HIS A 38 4.36 7.68 5.56
N ASN A 39 5.52 7.14 5.92
CA ASN A 39 5.82 6.81 7.29
C ASN A 39 6.24 8.09 8.04
N HIS A 40 5.33 8.65 8.83
CA HIS A 40 5.54 9.92 9.51
C HIS A 40 6.53 9.84 10.70
N LYS A 41 6.96 8.63 11.10
CA LYS A 41 7.98 8.45 12.15
C LYS A 41 9.39 8.41 11.58
N THR A 42 9.56 7.83 10.40
CA THR A 42 10.85 7.79 9.69
C THR A 42 11.00 8.91 8.66
N ASP A 43 9.91 9.62 8.39
CA ASP A 43 9.77 10.65 7.36
C ASP A 43 10.10 10.17 5.94
N ILE A 44 9.77 8.91 5.64
CA ILE A 44 10.00 8.29 4.34
C ILE A 44 8.68 8.25 3.57
N LEU A 45 8.68 8.80 2.35
CA LEU A 45 7.61 8.68 1.37
C LEU A 45 7.91 7.53 0.42
N MET A 46 7.01 6.55 0.34
CA MET A 46 7.07 5.40 -0.55
C MET A 46 6.10 5.53 -1.71
N GLY A 47 6.50 5.10 -2.90
CA GLY A 47 5.64 5.00 -4.08
C GLY A 47 6.39 5.18 -5.41
N PRO A 48 5.68 5.44 -6.51
CA PRO A 48 4.22 5.51 -6.60
C PRO A 48 3.56 4.13 -6.45
N PHE A 49 2.34 4.12 -5.91
CA PHE A 49 1.41 3.00 -5.92
C PHE A 49 0.20 3.35 -6.79
N GLU A 50 -0.46 2.35 -7.36
CA GLU A 50 -1.69 2.50 -8.12
C GLU A 50 -2.88 1.95 -7.34
N ALA A 51 -4.01 2.67 -7.30
CA ALA A 51 -5.24 2.17 -6.69
C ALA A 51 -5.78 1.01 -7.53
N ALA A 52 -5.88 -0.17 -6.93
CA ALA A 52 -6.48 -1.34 -7.55
C ALA A 52 -8.00 -1.40 -7.34
N THR A 53 -8.56 -0.52 -6.51
CA THR A 53 -9.99 -0.37 -6.27
C THR A 53 -10.33 1.08 -5.99
N ASP A 54 -11.60 1.45 -6.13
CA ASP A 54 -12.14 2.67 -5.54
C ASP A 54 -12.02 2.62 -4.01
N GLY A 55 -11.98 3.80 -3.38
CA GLY A 55 -11.99 3.91 -1.94
C GLY A 55 -13.30 3.44 -1.32
N THR A 56 -13.21 2.43 -0.46
CA THR A 56 -14.38 1.71 0.06
C THR A 56 -14.23 1.45 1.56
N MET A 57 -15.36 1.40 2.28
CA MET A 57 -15.36 1.06 3.70
C MET A 57 -15.22 -0.46 3.92
N ASN A 58 -14.34 -0.85 4.84
CA ASN A 58 -14.14 -2.19 5.41
C ASN A 58 -13.89 -3.29 4.37
N ILE A 59 -13.02 -3.04 3.39
CA ILE A 59 -12.55 -4.08 2.44
C ILE A 59 -12.00 -5.29 3.22
N VAL A 60 -11.16 -5.04 4.22
CA VAL A 60 -10.68 -5.99 5.23
C VAL A 60 -10.98 -5.42 6.61
N GLU A 61 -12.10 -5.84 7.19
CA GLU A 61 -12.63 -5.33 8.46
C GLU A 61 -11.63 -5.39 9.64
N HIS A 62 -10.79 -6.42 9.70
CA HIS A 62 -9.84 -6.62 10.80
C HIS A 62 -8.43 -6.05 10.53
N ALA A 63 -8.21 -5.37 9.41
CA ALA A 63 -6.91 -4.77 9.10
C ALA A 63 -6.51 -3.75 10.17
N TRP A 64 -5.25 -3.80 10.63
CA TRP A 64 -4.73 -2.99 11.73
C TRP A 64 -5.56 -3.08 13.03
N GLY A 65 -6.24 -4.20 13.26
CA GLY A 65 -7.17 -4.38 14.38
C GLY A 65 -8.48 -3.60 14.24
N GLY A 66 -8.89 -3.26 13.03
CA GLY A 66 -10.12 -2.52 12.73
C GLY A 66 -10.03 -1.00 12.93
N ARG A 67 -8.81 -0.44 12.98
CA ARG A 67 -8.60 0.99 13.26
C ARG A 67 -8.87 1.90 12.06
N PHE A 68 -8.68 1.41 10.85
CA PHE A 68 -8.78 2.21 9.61
C PHE A 68 -9.85 1.62 8.70
N PRO A 69 -11.11 2.07 8.83
CA PRO A 69 -12.23 1.47 8.11
C PRO A 69 -12.30 1.88 6.65
N TYR A 70 -11.78 3.04 6.24
CA TYR A 70 -11.80 3.44 4.82
C TYR A 70 -10.53 2.99 4.14
N GLN A 71 -10.68 2.18 3.10
CA GLN A 71 -9.60 1.37 2.58
C GLN A 71 -9.54 1.40 1.06
N VAL A 72 -8.35 1.17 0.53
CA VAL A 72 -8.06 1.07 -0.90
C VAL A 72 -7.05 -0.06 -1.09
N TYR A 73 -7.33 -1.03 -1.97
CA TYR A 73 -6.27 -1.94 -2.41
C TYR A 73 -5.33 -1.19 -3.35
N VAL A 74 -4.05 -1.53 -3.28
CA VAL A 74 -3.02 -0.93 -4.13
C VAL A 74 -2.24 -2.01 -4.86
N THR A 75 -1.70 -1.63 -6.00
CA THR A 75 -0.71 -2.42 -6.74
C THR A 75 0.49 -1.54 -7.05
N TRP A 76 1.60 -2.15 -7.42
CA TRP A 76 2.79 -1.45 -7.87
C TRP A 76 3.60 -2.37 -8.77
N GLU A 77 4.21 -1.76 -9.78
CA GLU A 77 5.25 -2.39 -10.58
C GLU A 77 6.61 -2.10 -9.97
N ASP A 78 7.55 -3.02 -10.13
CA ASP A 78 8.90 -2.82 -9.61
C ASP A 78 9.70 -1.79 -10.42
N PRO A 79 10.52 -0.96 -9.75
CA PRO A 79 10.74 -0.88 -8.29
C PRO A 79 9.87 0.18 -7.59
N VAL A 80 9.55 -0.05 -6.31
CA VAL A 80 9.04 1.02 -5.42
C VAL A 80 10.19 1.93 -5.00
N TYR A 81 9.97 3.25 -4.98
CA TYR A 81 10.96 4.22 -4.53
C TYR A 81 10.66 4.70 -3.11
N GLU A 82 11.73 5.03 -2.38
CA GLU A 82 11.71 5.66 -1.07
C GLU A 82 12.38 7.03 -1.15
N LEU A 83 11.70 8.05 -0.66
CA LEU A 83 12.18 9.42 -0.60
C LEU A 83 12.16 9.89 0.87
N PRO A 84 13.32 10.09 1.51
CA PRO A 84 13.42 10.78 2.79
C PRO A 84 13.01 12.24 2.58
N LEU A 85 11.91 12.67 3.20
CA LEU A 85 11.38 14.03 2.99
C LEU A 85 12.21 15.10 3.69
N ASP A 86 12.91 14.74 4.76
CA ASP A 86 13.85 15.59 5.48
C ASP A 86 15.12 15.93 4.67
N GLU A 87 15.48 15.08 3.70
CA GLU A 87 16.63 15.28 2.82
C GLU A 87 16.26 16.02 1.50
N VAL A 88 14.97 16.29 1.25
CA VAL A 88 14.54 17.10 0.10
C VAL A 88 14.79 18.57 0.41
N ALA A 89 15.95 19.08 -0.06
CA ALA A 89 16.31 20.48 0.07
C ALA A 89 15.23 21.40 -0.54
N ASP A 90 14.93 22.49 0.16
CA ASP A 90 14.06 23.57 -0.32
C ASP A 90 14.62 24.14 -1.64
N PRO A 91 13.88 24.03 -2.77
CA PRO A 91 14.38 24.48 -4.06
C PRO A 91 14.61 26.00 -4.11
N GLU A 92 14.07 26.79 -3.17
CA GLU A 92 14.38 28.23 -3.07
C GLU A 92 15.76 28.52 -2.46
N GLN A 93 16.48 27.52 -1.94
CA GLN A 93 17.74 27.71 -1.22
C GLN A 93 18.99 27.13 -1.91
N THR A 94 18.86 26.51 -3.09
CA THR A 94 20.00 25.86 -3.76
C THR A 94 20.11 26.25 -5.25
N ASP A 95 21.26 26.81 -5.65
CA ASP A 95 21.62 27.10 -7.05
C ASP A 95 21.95 25.83 -7.89
N ASP A 96 21.84 24.64 -7.29
CA ASP A 96 22.21 23.35 -7.89
C ASP A 96 20.94 22.54 -8.22
N PRO A 97 20.84 21.89 -9.40
CA PRO A 97 19.69 21.03 -9.71
C PRO A 97 19.58 19.91 -8.68
N VAL A 98 18.52 19.99 -7.86
CA VAL A 98 18.23 19.11 -6.73
C VAL A 98 18.43 17.64 -7.13
N ARG A 99 19.53 17.04 -6.66
CA ARG A 99 19.73 15.60 -6.74
C ARG A 99 18.93 14.97 -5.61
N LEU A 100 17.65 14.71 -5.85
CA LEU A 100 16.79 14.06 -4.87
C LEU A 100 17.43 12.73 -4.43
N PRO A 101 17.51 12.45 -3.12
CA PRO A 101 18.05 11.20 -2.59
C PRO A 101 17.03 10.06 -2.72
N ILE A 102 16.50 9.87 -3.93
CA ILE A 102 15.56 8.80 -4.24
C ILE A 102 16.31 7.48 -4.13
N ARG A 103 15.88 6.65 -3.18
CA ARG A 103 16.38 5.29 -3.00
C ARG A 103 15.42 4.35 -3.72
N ARG A 104 15.95 3.32 -4.39
CA ARG A 104 15.12 2.15 -4.71
C ARG A 104 14.82 1.49 -3.36
N GLY A 105 13.55 1.42 -3.01
CA GLY A 105 13.08 0.80 -1.78
C GLY A 105 13.09 -0.72 -1.92
N PHE A 106 11.92 -1.33 -1.76
CA PHE A 106 11.74 -2.77 -1.89
C PHE A 106 11.34 -3.18 -3.31
N GLN A 107 11.81 -4.36 -3.71
CA GLN A 107 11.35 -5.06 -4.90
C GLN A 107 10.20 -5.98 -4.46
N ALA A 108 9.08 -5.97 -5.18
CA ALA A 108 7.99 -6.93 -4.99
C ALA A 108 8.60 -8.32 -4.95
N LEU A 109 8.13 -9.15 -4.00
CA LEU A 109 8.55 -10.54 -3.91
C LEU A 109 8.24 -11.21 -5.24
N SER A 110 9.25 -11.33 -6.11
CA SER A 110 9.08 -11.74 -7.50
C SER A 110 8.34 -13.07 -7.60
N GLU A 111 7.21 -13.07 -8.30
CA GLU A 111 6.54 -14.17 -9.04
C GLU A 111 6.35 -15.57 -8.41
N ASN A 112 6.89 -15.88 -7.23
CA ASN A 112 6.82 -17.21 -6.62
C ASN A 112 5.66 -17.37 -5.62
N ASN A 113 4.83 -16.34 -5.45
CA ASN A 113 3.68 -16.37 -4.53
C ASN A 113 2.32 -16.44 -5.23
N THR A 114 2.26 -16.38 -6.56
CA THR A 114 1.00 -16.59 -7.30
C THR A 114 0.50 -18.02 -7.13
N GLU A 115 1.38 -19.02 -7.12
CA GLU A 115 1.01 -20.42 -6.82
C GLU A 115 0.53 -20.59 -5.38
N GLN A 116 1.11 -19.87 -4.41
CA GLN A 116 0.64 -19.94 -3.02
C GLN A 116 -0.72 -19.26 -2.82
N LEU A 117 -0.99 -18.17 -3.54
CA LEU A 117 -2.31 -17.51 -3.56
C LEU A 117 -3.36 -18.36 -4.28
N LEU A 118 -3.00 -18.98 -5.41
CA LEU A 118 -3.87 -19.92 -6.11
C LEU A 118 -4.16 -21.16 -5.27
N ASP A 119 -3.17 -21.74 -4.59
CA ASP A 119 -3.36 -22.87 -3.69
C ASP A 119 -4.20 -22.50 -2.45
N ALA A 120 -4.02 -21.30 -1.90
CA ALA A 120 -4.85 -20.81 -0.80
C ALA A 120 -6.32 -20.61 -1.22
N LEU A 121 -6.57 -20.04 -2.40
CA LEU A 121 -7.91 -19.88 -2.98
C LEU A 121 -8.54 -21.25 -3.30
N HIS A 122 -7.77 -22.16 -3.92
CA HIS A 122 -8.25 -23.48 -4.29
C HIS A 122 -8.55 -24.37 -3.08
N ASN A 123 -7.79 -24.24 -1.99
CA ASN A 123 -8.07 -24.91 -0.72
C ASN A 123 -9.29 -24.31 0.02
N HIS A 124 -9.54 -23.00 -0.14
CA HIS A 124 -10.73 -22.35 0.40
C HIS A 124 -12.01 -22.82 -0.32
N GLU A 125 -11.99 -22.91 -1.64
CA GLU A 125 -13.13 -23.44 -2.42
C GLU A 125 -13.44 -24.90 -2.08
N LYS A 126 -12.41 -25.76 -1.94
CA LYS A 126 -12.60 -27.16 -1.51
C LYS A 126 -13.22 -27.25 -0.12
N SER A 127 -12.84 -26.37 0.80
CA SER A 127 -13.40 -26.33 2.15
C SER A 127 -14.88 -25.90 2.15
N MET A 128 -15.26 -24.97 1.27
CA MET A 128 -16.65 -24.53 1.10
C MET A 128 -17.55 -25.62 0.49
N GLN A 129 -17.05 -26.42 -0.46
CA GLN A 129 -17.82 -27.51 -1.08
C GLN A 129 -18.05 -28.71 -0.15
N ILE A 130 -17.21 -28.91 0.87
CA ILE A 130 -17.38 -29.98 1.86
C ILE A 130 -18.53 -29.66 2.83
N ILE A 131 -18.81 -28.37 3.08
CA ILE A 131 -19.86 -27.95 4.01
C ILE A 131 -21.27 -28.02 3.37
N THR A 132 -21.38 -27.93 2.05
CA THR A 132 -22.68 -27.94 1.33
C THR A 132 -23.20 -29.33 0.94
N LYS A 133 -22.47 -30.42 1.25
CA LYS A 133 -22.84 -31.81 0.90
C LYS A 133 -23.26 -32.68 2.11
N ARG A 134 -23.89 -32.09 3.12
CA ARG A 134 -24.55 -32.82 4.20
C ARG A 134 -26.06 -32.58 4.23
#